data_AF-A0A954SIP4-F1
#
_entry.id   AF-A0A954SIP4-F1
#
_cell.length_a   1.000
_cell.length_b   1.000
_cell.length_c   1.000
_cell.angle_alpha   90.00
_cell.angle_beta   90.00
_cell.angle_gamma   90.00
#
_symmetry.space_group_name_H-M   'P 1'
#
loop_
_entity.id
_entity.type
_entity.pdbx_description
1 polymer ?
#
loop_
_entity_poly.entity_id
_entity_poly.type
_entity_poly.pdbx_seq_one_letter_code
_entity_poly.pdbx_strand_id
1 'polypeptide(L)' 'QETPNPSEEEIRFQLAGNLCRCTGYDKIVKAVQDAASRKCGEAEK' A
#
# COMPACT_ATOMS: atom_id res chain seq x y z
N GLN A 1 11.27 -5.74 -4.69
CA GLN A 1 12.02 -4.79 -3.84
C GLN A 1 11.17 -4.55 -2.60
N GLU A 2 11.73 -4.73 -1.41
CA GLU A 2 11.04 -4.37 -0.16
C GLU A 2 11.36 -2.92 0.20
N THR A 3 10.35 -2.05 0.15
CA THR A 3 10.45 -0.63 0.49
C THR A 3 9.67 -0.38 1.78
N PRO A 4 10.32 0.01 2.89
CA PRO A 4 9.66 0.13 4.19
C PRO A 4 8.62 1.27 4.24
N ASN A 5 8.82 2.33 3.44
CA ASN A 5 7.86 3.43 3.26
C ASN A 5 7.67 3.69 1.76
N PRO A 6 6.83 2.89 1.08
CA PRO A 6 6.60 3.05 -0.35
C PRO A 6 5.72 4.27 -0.61
N SER A 7 6.05 5.04 -1.64
CA SER A 7 5.21 6.13 -2.15
C SER A 7 3.94 5.59 -2.82
N GLU A 8 2.91 6.42 -2.99
CA GLU A 8 1.67 6.02 -3.67
C GLU A 8 1.93 5.47 -5.08
N GLU A 9 2.86 6.08 -5.79
CA GLU A 9 3.26 5.71 -7.14
C GLU A 9 3.96 4.35 -7.18
N GLU A 10 4.86 4.09 -6.22
CA GLU A 10 5.47 2.76 -6.07
C GLU A 10 4.45 1.68 -5.73
N ILE A 11 3.49 1.97 -4.86
CA ILE A 11 2.44 1.01 -4.51
C ILE A 11 1.63 0.66 -5.77
N ARG A 12 1.27 1.66 -6.59
CA ARG A 12 0.57 1.41 -7.86
C ARG A 12 1.43 0.65 -8.86
N PHE A 13 2.72 0.94 -8.95
CA PHE A 13 3.65 0.22 -9.82
C PHE A 13 3.75 -1.26 -9.40
N GLN A 14 3.85 -1.55 -8.10
CA GLN A 14 3.86 -2.92 -7.60
C GLN A 14 2.50 -3.62 -7.72
N LEU A 15 1.40 -2.87 -7.71
CA LEU A 15 0.05 -3.38 -7.98
C LEU A 15 -0.26 -3.60 -9.46
N ALA A 16 0.55 -3.12 -10.39
CA ALA A 16 0.28 -3.23 -11.83
C ALA A 16 0.16 -4.68 -12.33
N GLY A 17 0.73 -5.66 -11.61
CA GLY A 17 0.57 -7.08 -11.89
C GLY A 17 -0.68 -7.73 -11.27
N ASN A 18 -1.45 -7.02 -10.46
CA ASN A 18 -2.60 -7.53 -9.73
C ASN A 18 -3.88 -6.88 -10.24
N LEU A 19 -4.70 -7.61 -10.99
CA LEU A 19 -5.96 -7.08 -11.53
C LEU A 19 -7.07 -7.05 -10.47
N CYS A 20 -7.57 -5.85 -10.14
CA CYS A 20 -8.76 -5.63 -9.33
C CYS A 20 -9.83 -4.93 -10.16
N ARG A 21 -11.05 -5.49 -10.20
CA ARG A 21 -12.15 -4.99 -11.04
C ARG A 21 -13.18 -4.14 -10.29
N CYS A 22 -13.19 -4.17 -8.96
CA CYS A 22 -14.29 -3.64 -8.17
C CYS A 22 -14.17 -2.13 -7.90
N THR A 23 -13.00 -1.67 -7.40
CA THR A 23 -12.86 -0.38 -6.72
C THR A 23 -11.73 0.52 -7.25
N GLY A 24 -11.00 0.11 -8.28
CA GLY A 24 -9.97 0.96 -8.91
C GLY A 24 -8.68 1.14 -8.10
N TYR A 25 -8.36 0.19 -7.20
CA TYR A 25 -7.13 0.16 -6.39
C TYR A 25 -6.99 1.19 -5.27
N ASP A 26 -7.76 2.29 -5.25
CA ASP A 26 -7.58 3.35 -4.24
C ASP A 26 -7.64 2.86 -2.79
N LYS A 27 -8.57 1.93 -2.49
CA LYS A 27 -8.66 1.35 -1.14
C LYS A 27 -7.48 0.44 -0.80
N ILE A 28 -6.93 -0.25 -1.80
CA ILE A 28 -5.77 -1.14 -1.62
C ILE A 28 -4.53 -0.28 -1.34
N VAL A 29 -4.35 0.79 -2.12
CA VAL A 29 -3.24 1.72 -1.95
C VAL A 29 -3.25 2.36 -0.56
N LYS A 30 -4.41 2.86 -0.09
CA LYS A 30 -4.56 3.39 1.27
C LYS A 30 -4.25 2.36 2.35
N ALA A 31 -4.77 1.13 2.22
CA ALA A 31 -4.50 0.07 3.19
C ALA A 31 -3.01 -0.29 3.28
N VAL A 32 -2.28 -0.25 2.15
CA VAL A 32 -0.84 -0.48 2.13
C VAL A 32 -0.08 0.68 2.78
N GLN A 33 -0.48 1.93 2.54
CA GLN A 33 0.11 3.09 3.22
C GLN A 33 -0.11 3.05 4.73
N ASP A 34 -1.32 2.70 5.18
CA ASP A 34 -1.64 2.52 6.60
C ASP A 34 -0.80 1.39 7.20
N ALA A 35 -0.66 0.26 6.50
CA ALA A 35 0.15 -0.86 6.95
C ALA A 35 1.64 -0.53 7.01
N ALA A 36 2.16 0.23 6.04
CA ALA A 36 3.55 0.71 6.04
C ALA A 36 3.81 1.65 7.22
N SER A 37 2.87 2.57 7.48
CA SER A 37 2.92 3.48 8.63
C SER A 37 2.92 2.70 9.95
N ARG A 38 2.06 1.69 10.09
CA ARG A 38 2.00 0.79 11.26
C ARG A 38 3.22 -0.10 11.41
N LYS A 39 3.87 -0.51 10.31
CA LYS A 39 5.11 -1.32 10.35
C LYS A 39 6.34 -0.49 10.71
N CYS A 40 6.35 0.81 10.40
CA CYS A 40 7.47 1.70 10.73
C CYS A 40 7.39 2.24 12.19
N GLY A 41 6.26 2.09 12.86
CA GLY A 41 6.12 2.34 14.29
C GLY A 41 4.86 1.65 14.83
N GLU A 42 5.02 0.72 15.76
CA GLU A 42 3.91 0.08 16.46
C GLU A 42 3.09 1.14 17.21
N ALA A 43 1.91 1.52 16.71
CA ALA A 43 0.94 2.34 17.45
C ALA A 43 -0.49 2.21 16.89
N GLU A 44 -1.25 1.25 17.41
CA GLU A 44 -2.54 1.56 18.06
C GLU A 44 -3.08 0.31 18.78
N LYS A 45 -2.86 0.28 20.09
CA LYS A 45 -3.90 -0.04 21.06
C LYS A 45 -3.93 1.07 22.09
#